data_AF-A0A358QYH1-F1
#
_entry.id   AF-A0A358QYH1-F1
#
_cell.length_a   1.000
_cell.length_b   1.000
_cell.length_c   1.000
_cell.angle_alpha   90.00
_cell.angle_beta   90.00
_cell.angle_gamma   90.00
#
_symmetry.space_group_name_H-M   'P 1'
#
loop_
_entity.id
_entity.type
_entity.pdbx_description
1 polymer ?
#
loop_
_entity_poly.entity_id
_entity_poly.type
_entity_poly.pdbx_seq_one_letter_code
_entity_poly.pdbx_strand_id
1 'polypeptide(L)'
;MSDIKEGDVVARNSYNRDIYFKVVRLYTGEDGKLYACLKGLDMRLEANAPLDDLVMIEPPAVSMYCEKRQAECMEKIKYVIIRRDESLRSRLRLAINSPS
;
A
#
# COMPACT_ATOMS: atom_id res chain seq x y z
N MET A 1 -23.06 -13.25 10.75
CA MET A 1 -22.02 -13.11 9.70
C MET A 1 -21.51 -11.70 9.84
N SER A 2 -20.20 -11.50 9.83
CA SER A 2 -19.64 -10.16 10.06
C SER A 2 -19.95 -9.29 8.85
N ASP A 3 -20.88 -8.36 9.02
CA ASP A 3 -21.23 -7.40 7.99
C ASP A 3 -20.01 -6.49 7.77
N ILE A 4 -19.41 -6.58 6.58
CA ILE A 4 -18.34 -5.68 6.15
C ILE A 4 -18.90 -4.26 6.17
N LYS A 5 -18.23 -3.34 6.85
CA LYS A 5 -18.62 -1.93 6.93
C LYS A 5 -17.54 -1.02 6.36
N GLU A 6 -17.91 0.24 6.15
CA GLU A 6 -16.96 1.29 5.79
C GLU A 6 -15.89 1.44 6.87
N GLY A 7 -14.64 1.50 6.44
CA GLY A 7 -13.47 1.58 7.32
C GLY A 7 -12.76 0.25 7.58
N ASP A 8 -13.40 -0.89 7.31
CA ASP A 8 -12.79 -2.21 7.51
C ASP A 8 -11.67 -2.48 6.51
N VAL A 9 -10.73 -3.34 6.91
CA VAL A 9 -9.67 -3.83 6.04
C VAL A 9 -10.07 -5.19 5.48
N VAL A 10 -10.02 -5.29 4.16
CA VAL A 10 -10.44 -6.46 3.41
C VAL A 10 -9.41 -6.81 2.36
N ALA A 11 -9.44 -8.06 1.91
CA ALA A 11 -8.70 -8.53 0.75
C ALA A 11 -9.65 -9.19 -0.25
N ARG A 12 -9.29 -9.18 -1.53
CA ARG A 12 -10.11 -9.79 -2.59
C ARG A 12 -9.72 -11.25 -2.79
N ASN A 13 -10.69 -12.15 -2.70
CA ASN A 13 -10.44 -13.57 -2.89
C ASN A 13 -10.09 -13.88 -4.35
N SER A 14 -10.73 -13.20 -5.31
CA SER A 14 -10.47 -13.35 -6.75
C SER A 14 -9.04 -13.02 -7.17
N TYR A 15 -8.30 -12.28 -6.33
CA TYR A 15 -6.89 -11.93 -6.54
C TYR A 15 -5.96 -12.58 -5.51
N ASN A 16 -6.34 -13.74 -4.98
CA ASN A 16 -5.55 -14.51 -4.00
C ASN A 16 -5.16 -13.74 -2.73
N ARG A 17 -5.89 -12.67 -2.40
CA ARG A 17 -5.63 -11.80 -1.23
C ARG A 17 -4.22 -11.18 -1.27
N ASP A 18 -3.79 -10.80 -2.47
CA ASP A 18 -2.48 -10.20 -2.75
C ASP A 18 -2.31 -8.80 -2.16
N ILE A 19 -3.36 -7.99 -2.20
CA ILE A 19 -3.37 -6.59 -1.76
C ILE A 19 -4.46 -6.40 -0.71
N TYR A 20 -4.11 -5.64 0.33
CA TYR A 20 -5.06 -5.23 1.36
C TYR A 20 -5.66 -3.87 1.03
N PHE A 21 -6.97 -3.79 1.20
CA PHE A 21 -7.77 -2.62 0.90
C PHE A 21 -8.53 -2.15 2.13
N LYS A 22 -8.76 -0.85 2.21
CA LYS A 22 -9.74 -0.25 3.11
C LYS A 22 -11.05 -0.04 2.36
N VAL A 23 -12.16 -0.45 2.97
CA VAL A 23 -13.51 -0.16 2.47
C VAL A 23 -13.77 1.33 2.66
N VAL A 24 -14.01 2.03 1.55
CA VAL A 24 -14.30 3.47 1.56
C VAL A 24 -15.79 3.72 1.55
N ARG A 25 -16.54 2.94 0.77
CA ARG A 25 -17.97 3.11 0.60
C ARG A 25 -18.63 1.80 0.23
N LEU A 26 -19.85 1.58 0.72
CA LEU A 26 -20.72 0.50 0.27
C LEU A 26 -21.87 1.06 -0.58
N TYR A 27 -22.27 0.32 -1.62
CA TYR A 27 -23.37 0.73 -2.50
C TYR A 27 -24.05 -0.49 -3.14
N THR A 28 -25.30 -0.31 -3.54
CA THR A 28 -26.05 -1.33 -4.30
C THR A 28 -25.89 -1.05 -5.79
N GLY A 29 -25.50 -2.07 -6.56
CA GLY A 29 -25.41 -2.01 -8.01
C GLY A 29 -26.78 -2.06 -8.69
N GLU A 30 -26.81 -1.81 -9.99
CA GLU A 30 -28.03 -1.91 -10.82
C GLU A 30 -28.57 -3.35 -10.88
N ASP A 31 -27.71 -4.34 -10.64
CA ASP A 31 -28.04 -5.76 -10.51
C ASP A 31 -28.65 -6.12 -9.13
N GLY A 32 -28.83 -5.14 -8.24
CA GLY A 32 -29.36 -5.33 -6.90
C GLY A 32 -28.35 -5.93 -5.90
N LYS A 33 -27.11 -6.16 -6.30
CA LYS A 33 -26.06 -6.71 -5.41
C LYS A 33 -25.33 -5.61 -4.67
N LEU A 34 -24.77 -5.96 -3.51
CA LEU A 34 -23.93 -5.05 -2.74
C LEU A 34 -22.49 -5.08 -3.28
N TYR A 35 -21.94 -3.89 -3.46
CA TYR A 35 -20.56 -3.64 -3.86
C TYR A 35 -19.88 -2.71 -2.86
N ALA A 36 -18.55 -2.79 -2.84
CA ALA A 36 -17.69 -1.91 -2.07
C ALA A 36 -16.72 -1.16 -2.98
N CYS A 37 -16.56 0.13 -2.73
CA CYS A 37 -15.42 0.92 -3.19
C CYS A 37 -14.25 0.72 -2.22
N LEU A 38 -13.09 0.40 -2.78
CA LEU A 38 -11.91 -0.02 -2.06
C LEU A 38 -10.73 0.91 -2.38
N LYS A 39 -9.90 1.19 -1.38
CA LYS A 39 -8.61 1.87 -1.54
C LYS A 39 -7.49 1.01 -1.03
N GLY A 40 -6.43 0.84 -1.82
CA GLY A 40 -5.23 0.12 -1.40
C GLY A 40 -4.60 0.77 -0.16
N LEU A 41 -4.10 -0.04 0.76
CA LEU A 41 -3.47 0.46 2.00
C LEU A 41 -2.09 1.06 1.75
N ASP A 42 -1.27 0.41 0.93
CA ASP A 42 0.12 0.77 0.67
C ASP A 42 0.38 1.18 -0.78
N MET A 43 -0.66 1.16 -1.61
CA MET A 43 -0.60 1.47 -3.04
C MET A 43 -1.68 2.47 -3.43
N ARG A 44 -1.38 3.34 -4.40
CA ARG A 44 -2.36 4.26 -5.00
C ARG A 44 -3.25 3.51 -5.99
N LEU A 45 -4.09 2.63 -5.45
CA LEU A 45 -5.00 1.77 -6.19
C LEU A 45 -6.43 1.98 -5.67
N GLU A 46 -7.37 2.20 -6.59
CA GLU A 46 -8.80 2.21 -6.30
C GLU A 46 -9.45 1.06 -7.07
N ALA A 47 -10.37 0.35 -6.41
CA ALA A 47 -11.06 -0.78 -7.01
C ALA A 47 -12.50 -0.87 -6.50
N ASN A 48 -13.36 -1.49 -7.29
CA ASN A 48 -14.69 -1.91 -6.89
C ASN A 48 -14.77 -3.45 -6.87
N ALA A 49 -15.51 -4.01 -5.93
CA ALA A 49 -15.72 -5.44 -5.80
C ALA A 49 -17.08 -5.75 -5.15
N PRO A 50 -17.74 -6.87 -5.51
CA PRO A 50 -18.92 -7.33 -4.78
C PRO A 50 -18.52 -7.79 -3.38
N LEU A 51 -19.42 -7.68 -2.40
CA LEU A 51 -19.12 -8.09 -1.00
C LEU A 51 -18.72 -9.56 -0.89
N ASP A 52 -19.28 -10.42 -1.74
CA ASP A 52 -18.99 -11.86 -1.74
C ASP A 52 -17.53 -12.18 -2.13
N ASP A 53 -16.84 -11.27 -2.83
CA ASP A 53 -15.42 -11.40 -3.17
C ASP A 53 -14.50 -10.95 -2.02
N LEU A 54 -15.06 -10.31 -0.99
CA LEU A 54 -14.28 -9.68 0.07
C LEU A 54 -14.13 -10.58 1.28
N VAL A 55 -12.90 -10.66 1.76
CA VAL A 55 -12.53 -11.37 2.98
C VAL A 55 -12.02 -10.35 3.99
N MET A 56 -12.66 -10.30 5.16
CA MET A 56 -12.22 -9.45 6.26
C MET A 56 -10.86 -9.90 6.77
N ILE A 57 -9.96 -8.95 6.99
CA ILE A 57 -8.62 -9.22 7.51
C ILE A 57 -8.55 -8.74 8.96
N GLU A 58 -8.12 -9.64 9.84
CA GLU A 58 -7.96 -9.34 11.25
C GLU A 58 -6.86 -8.29 11.50
N PRO A 59 -7.04 -7.37 12.45
CA PRO A 59 -6.08 -6.28 12.71
C PRO A 59 -4.61 -6.73 12.89
N PRO A 60 -4.30 -7.86 13.58
CA PRO A 60 -2.92 -8.33 13.70
C PRO A 60 -2.27 -8.65 12.35
N ALA A 61 -3.01 -9.26 11.42
CA ALA A 61 -2.51 -9.58 10.09
C ALA A 61 -2.24 -8.30 9.27
N VAL A 62 -3.09 -7.27 9.44
CA VAL A 62 -2.86 -5.95 8.83
C VAL A 62 -1.58 -5.31 9.36
N SER A 63 -1.34 -5.35 10.68
CA SER A 63 -0.11 -4.80 11.28
C SER A 63 1.13 -5.48 10.71
N MET A 64 1.15 -6.82 10.68
CA MET A 64 2.27 -7.59 10.14
C MET A 64 2.53 -7.27 8.66
N TYR A 65 1.48 -7.11 7.86
CA TYR A 65 1.61 -6.71 6.46
C TYR A 65 2.23 -5.32 6.32
N CYS A 66 1.73 -4.34 7.07
CA CYS A 66 2.25 -2.98 7.07
C CYS A 66 3.71 -2.92 7.50
N GLU A 67 4.07 -3.62 8.58
CA GLU A 67 5.46 -3.72 9.07
C GLU A 67 6.40 -4.31 8.02
N LYS A 68 5.98 -5.40 7.38
CA LYS A 68 6.76 -6.03 6.29
C LYS A 68 6.98 -5.07 5.13
N ARG A 69 5.92 -4.41 4.64
CA ARG A 69 5.99 -3.44 3.54
C ARG A 69 6.88 -2.24 3.88
N GLN A 70 6.81 -1.76 5.13
CA GLN A 70 7.65 -0.67 5.61
C GLN A 70 9.12 -1.08 5.68
N ALA A 71 9.43 -2.29 6.15
CA ALA A 71 10.79 -2.82 6.19
C ALA A 71 11.41 -2.93 4.78
N GLU A 72 10.66 -3.47 3.82
CA GLU A 72 11.08 -3.56 2.41
C GLU A 72 11.31 -2.17 1.78
N CYS A 73 10.46 -1.19 2.12
CA CYS A 73 10.61 0.19 1.67
C CYS A 73 11.87 0.84 2.28
N MET A 74 12.08 0.64 3.58
CA MET A 74 13.23 1.17 4.31
C MET A 74 14.55 0.67 3.74
N GLU A 75 14.64 -0.60 3.38
CA GLU A 75 15.82 -1.17 2.76
C GLU A 75 16.18 -0.44 1.45
N LYS A 76 15.19 -0.22 0.57
CA LYS A 76 15.37 0.53 -0.68
C LYS A 76 15.77 1.98 -0.43
N ILE A 77 15.16 2.64 0.56
CA ILE A 77 15.49 4.02 0.94
C ILE A 77 16.94 4.13 1.39
N LYS A 78 17.44 3.20 2.20
CA LYS A 78 18.85 3.17 2.64
C LYS A 78 19.81 3.22 1.45
N TYR A 79 19.57 2.39 0.43
CA TYR A 79 20.39 2.40 -0.79
C TYR A 79 20.36 3.76 -1.50
N VAL A 80 19.19 4.39 -1.61
CA VAL A 80 19.06 5.71 -2.25
C VAL A 80 19.80 6.79 -1.46
N ILE A 81 19.71 6.77 -0.12
CA ILE A 81 20.39 7.73 0.75
C ILE A 81 21.91 7.59 0.58
N ILE A 82 22.45 6.38 0.67
CA ILE A 82 23.89 6.11 0.54
C ILE A 82 24.40 6.60 -0.83
N ARG A 83 23.70 6.25 -1.91
CA ARG A 83 24.08 6.67 -3.28
C ARG A 83 24.05 8.19 -3.45
N ARG A 84 23.08 8.88 -2.83
CA ARG A 84 22.98 10.34 -2.88
C ARG A 84 24.10 11.01 -2.09
N ASP A 85 24.45 10.49 -0.91
CA ASP A 85 25.55 11.02 -0.09
C ASP A 85 26.89 10.92 -0.82
N GLU A 86 27.19 9.78 -1.43
CA GLU A 86 28.40 9.60 -2.23
C GLU A 86 28.46 10.54 -3.44
N SER A 87 27.32 10.73 -4.13
CA SER A 87 27.20 11.67 -5.24
C SER A 87 27.48 13.11 -4.79
N LEU A 88 26.94 13.53 -3.64
CA LEU A 88 27.17 14.86 -3.06
C LEU A 88 28.63 15.05 -2.64
N ARG A 89 29.23 14.07 -1.94
CA ARG A 89 30.65 14.12 -1.55
C ARG A 89 31.57 14.24 -2.76
N SER A 90 31.28 13.50 -3.83
CA SER A 90 32.06 13.56 -5.07
C SER A 90 31.99 14.93 -5.73
N ARG A 91 30.79 15.54 -5.82
CA ARG A 91 30.61 16.90 -6.33
C ARG A 91 31.33 17.94 -5.48
N LEU A 92 31.27 17.81 -4.16
CA LEU A 92 31.96 18.71 -3.24
C LEU A 92 33.48 18.66 -3.45
N ARG A 93 34.06 17.46 -3.60
CA ARG A 93 35.48 17.28 -3.89
C ARG A 93 35.90 17.92 -5.21
N LEU A 94 35.09 17.78 -6.25
CA LEU A 94 35.35 18.44 -7.53
C LEU A 94 35.31 19.96 -7.39
N ALA A 95 34.31 20.52 -6.72
CA ALA A 95 34.19 21.96 -6.51
C ALA A 95 35.36 22.56 -5.71
N ILE A 96 35.89 21.84 -4.72
CA ILE A 96 37.05 22.27 -3.92
C ILE A 96 38.34 22.22 -4.73
N ASN A 97 38.47 21.26 -5.66
CA ASN A 97 39.69 21.03 -6.44
C ASN A 97 39.66 21.68 -7.84
N SER A 98 38.62 22.43 -8.18
CA SER A 98 38.57 23.20 -9.43
C SER A 98 39.49 24.42 -9.33
N PRO A 99 40.48 24.58 -10.22
CA PRO A 99 41.34 25.77 -10.22
C PRO A 99 40.57 27.02 -10.66
N SER A 100 40.92 28.15 -10.04
CA SER A 100 40.40 29.51 -10.30
C SER A 100 40.66 30.00 -11.72
#